data_AF-A0A8H2ZKU7-F1
#
_entry.id   AF-A0A8H2ZKU7-F1
#
_cell.length_a   1.000
_cell.length_b   1.000
_cell.length_c   1.000
_cell.angle_alpha   90.00
_cell.angle_beta   90.00
_cell.angle_gamma   90.00
#
_symmetry.space_group_name_H-M   'P 1'
#
loop_
_entity.id
_entity.type
_entity.pdbx_description
1 polymer ?
#
loop_
_entity_poly.entity_id
_entity_poly.type
_entity_poly.pdbx_seq_one_letter_code
_entity_poly.pdbx_strand_id
1 'polypeptide(L)' 'MGMSADEMMELKENDQSALEKVFDDANCKMIIFKCRGKTENFQEQARVRYQVNSASAVNYGVDALKLAEMIKAYNID' A
#
# COMPACT_ATOMS: atom_id res chain seq x y z
N MET A 1 -2.77 -0.19 -9.00
CA MET A 1 -3.35 -0.56 -10.32
C MET A 1 -4.70 0.09 -10.40
N GLY A 2 -4.83 1.28 -10.98
CA GLY A 2 -6.13 1.98 -11.09
C GLY A 2 -7.10 1.32 -12.07
N MET A 3 -7.07 -0.02 -12.17
CA MET A 3 -7.80 -0.88 -13.10
C MET A 3 -8.57 -1.92 -12.29
N SER A 4 -9.67 -2.40 -12.87
CA SER A 4 -10.53 -3.41 -12.26
C SER A 4 -9.87 -4.78 -12.30
N ALA A 5 -10.29 -5.67 -11.39
CA ALA A 5 -9.74 -7.03 -11.30
C ALA A 5 -9.98 -7.86 -12.58
N ASP A 6 -11.11 -7.60 -13.27
CA ASP A 6 -11.45 -8.20 -14.57
C ASP A 6 -10.43 -7.80 -15.65
N GLU A 7 -10.19 -6.50 -15.80
CA GLU A 7 -9.23 -5.94 -16.77
C GLU A 7 -7.82 -6.49 -16.54
N MET A 8 -7.44 -6.73 -15.27
CA MET A 8 -6.15 -7.31 -14.90
C MET A 8 -6.04 -8.81 -15.23
N MET A 9 -7.15 -9.55 -15.17
CA MET A 9 -7.20 -10.96 -15.56
C MET A 9 -7.11 -11.11 -17.08
N GLU A 10 -7.83 -10.27 -17.82
CA GLU A 10 -7.77 -10.25 -19.29
C GLU A 10 -6.36 -9.87 -19.80
N LEU A 11 -5.69 -8.91 -19.16
CA LEU A 11 -4.30 -8.54 -19.46
C LEU A 11 -3.32 -9.69 -19.19
N LYS A 12 -3.59 -10.53 -18.18
CA LYS A 12 -2.78 -11.71 -17.88
C LYS A 12 -2.87 -12.78 -18.96
N GLU A 13 -4.06 -12.97 -19.54
CA GLU A 13 -4.30 -13.98 -20.57
C GLU A 13 -3.88 -13.52 -21.97
N ASN A 14 -3.95 -12.22 -22.27
CA ASN A 14 -3.59 -11.68 -23.59
C ASN A 14 -2.12 -11.26 -23.69
N ASP A 15 -1.56 -10.56 -22.70
CA ASP A 15 -0.24 -9.92 -22.80
C ASP A 15 0.48 -9.85 -21.44
N GLN A 16 1.21 -10.92 -21.12
CA GLN A 16 1.94 -11.04 -19.85
C GLN A 16 2.97 -9.90 -19.64
N SER A 17 3.60 -9.40 -20.72
CA SER A 17 4.53 -8.26 -20.64
C SER A 17 3.86 -6.92 -20.38
N ALA A 18 2.60 -6.73 -20.78
CA ALA A 18 1.84 -5.51 -20.45
C ALA A 18 1.44 -5.52 -18.98
N LEU A 19 1.07 -6.69 -18.46
CA LEU A 19 0.80 -6.89 -17.03
C LEU A 19 2.05 -6.60 -16.19
N GLU A 20 3.23 -7.10 -16.57
CA GLU A 20 4.48 -6.78 -15.88
C GLU A 20 4.79 -5.26 -15.83
N LYS A 21 4.54 -4.52 -16.92
CA LYS A 21 4.71 -3.05 -16.93
C LYS A 21 3.72 -2.33 -16.03
N VAL A 22 2.48 -2.79 -15.98
CA VAL A 22 1.46 -2.24 -15.07
C VAL A 22 1.85 -2.54 -13.62
N PHE A 23 2.37 -3.74 -13.36
CA PHE A 23 2.99 -4.12 -12.08
C PHE A 23 4.17 -3.25 -11.68
N ASP A 24 5.07 -2.97 -12.61
CA ASP A 24 6.23 -2.12 -12.41
C ASP A 24 5.83 -0.65 -12.15
N ASP A 25 4.87 -0.10 -12.92
CA ASP A 25 4.41 1.29 -12.78
C ASP A 25 3.66 1.57 -11.46
N ALA A 26 2.94 0.59 -10.92
CA ALA A 26 2.33 0.80 -9.59
C ALA A 26 3.28 0.44 -8.44
N ASN A 27 4.37 -0.25 -8.72
CA ASN A 27 5.48 -0.31 -7.79
C ASN A 27 6.10 1.10 -7.65
N CYS A 28 6.73 1.40 -6.52
CA CYS A 28 7.30 2.72 -6.22
C CYS A 28 6.30 3.90 -6.05
N LYS A 29 4.99 3.67 -5.89
CA LYS A 29 4.05 4.73 -5.48
C LYS A 29 3.94 4.82 -3.96
N MET A 30 4.19 6.02 -3.40
CA MET A 30 3.94 6.28 -1.98
C MET A 30 2.44 6.41 -1.73
N ILE A 31 1.90 5.53 -0.90
CA ILE A 31 0.50 5.49 -0.51
C ILE A 31 0.36 5.25 0.99
N ILE A 32 -0.63 5.89 1.60
CA ILE A 32 -0.95 5.73 3.01
C ILE A 32 -1.85 4.50 3.14
N PHE A 33 -1.30 3.43 3.70
CA PHE A 33 -2.04 2.21 3.97
C PHE A 33 -2.58 2.21 5.40
N LYS A 34 -3.90 2.03 5.53
CA LYS A 34 -4.51 1.64 6.81
C LYS A 34 -4.42 0.13 6.95
N CYS A 35 -3.40 -0.36 7.64
CA CYS A 35 -3.19 -1.79 7.86
C CYS A 35 -3.79 -2.25 9.18
N ARG A 36 -4.46 -3.41 9.18
CA ARG A 36 -4.85 -4.14 10.39
C ARG A 36 -3.99 -5.40 10.48
N GLY A 37 -3.20 -5.48 11.55
CA GLY A 37 -2.50 -6.70 11.91
C GLY A 37 -3.45 -7.66 12.62
N LYS A 38 -3.64 -8.85 12.09
CA LYS A 38 -4.39 -9.92 12.75
C LYS A 38 -3.53 -11.19 12.74
N THR A 39 -3.43 -11.82 13.90
CA THR A 39 -2.82 -13.15 14.01
C THR A 39 -3.81 -14.15 13.45
N GLU A 40 -3.47 -14.73 12.31
CA GLU A 40 -4.27 -15.76 11.66
C GLU A 40 -3.54 -17.09 11.90
N ASN A 41 -4.19 -18.01 12.63
CA ASN A 41 -3.70 -19.37 12.79
C ASN A 41 -4.32 -20.23 11.70
N PHE A 42 -3.48 -20.72 10.80
CA PHE A 42 -3.89 -21.73 9.83
C PHE A 42 -3.19 -23.05 10.17
N GLN A 43 -3.97 -24.10 10.40
CA GLN A 43 -3.54 -25.42 10.89
C GLN A 43 -2.87 -25.33 12.29
N GLU A 44 -1.54 -25.25 12.37
CA GLU A 44 -0.76 -25.15 13.63
C GLU A 44 0.25 -23.99 13.61
N GLN A 45 0.31 -23.21 12.53
CA GLN A 45 1.28 -22.12 12.39
C GLN A 45 0.59 -20.77 12.57
N ALA A 46 0.90 -20.12 13.70
CA ALA A 46 0.50 -18.74 13.95
C ALA A 46 1.37 -17.80 13.11
N ARG A 47 0.77 -17.06 12.17
CA ARG A 47 1.46 -16.00 11.45
C ARG A 47 0.68 -14.69 11.57
N VAL A 48 1.40 -13.62 11.87
CA VAL A 48 0.83 -12.27 11.84
C VAL A 48 0.64 -11.89 10.38
N ARG A 49 -0.61 -11.70 9.96
CA ARG A 49 -0.95 -11.16 8.64
C ARG A 49 -1.31 -9.69 8.78
N TYR A 50 -0.74 -8.87 7.91
CA TYR A 50 -1.10 -7.47 7.76
C TYR A 50 -2.08 -7.35 6.60
N GLN A 51 -3.35 -7.07 6.91
CA GLN A 51 -4.36 -6.79 5.90
C GLN A 51 -4.45 -5.28 5.69
N VAL A 52 -4.37 -4.83 4.43
CA VAL A 52 -4.62 -3.45 4.06
C VAL A 52 -6.13 -3.22 3.98
N ASN A 53 -6.67 -2.36 4.83
CA ASN A 53 -8.09 -2.04 4.90
C ASN A 53 -8.46 -0.87 3.98
N SER A 54 -7.52 0.04 3.75
CA SER A 54 -7.67 1.16 2.80
C SER A 54 -6.31 1.64 2.34
N ALA A 55 -6.24 2.08 1.08
CA ALA A 55 -5.08 2.75 0.51
C ALA A 55 -5.51 4.13 0.01
N SER A 56 -4.80 5.17 0.44
CA SER A 56 -5.03 6.55 0.00
C SER A 56 -3.75 7.14 -0.59
N ALA A 57 -3.88 8.01 -1.58
CA ALA A 57 -2.75 8.77 -2.11
C ALA A 57 -2.17 9.68 -1.01
N VAL A 58 -0.84 9.80 -0.93
CA VAL A 58 -0.19 10.68 0.03
C VAL A 58 -0.52 12.13 -0.31
N ASN A 59 -0.96 12.89 0.70
CA ASN A 59 -1.18 14.32 0.57
C ASN A 59 0.02 15.07 1.14
N TYR A 60 0.97 15.43 0.28
CA TYR A 60 2.25 16.01 0.69
C TYR A 60 2.13 17.29 1.54
N GLY A 61 1.10 18.11 1.34
CA GLY A 61 0.92 19.33 2.14
C GLY A 61 0.58 19.02 3.60
N VAL A 62 -0.34 18.08 3.83
CA VAL A 62 -0.75 17.67 5.19
C VAL A 62 0.32 16.82 5.85
N ASP A 63 0.99 15.93 5.10
CA ASP A 63 2.09 15.10 5.62
C ASP A 63 3.30 15.94 6.03
N ALA A 64 3.69 16.94 5.23
CA ALA A 64 4.78 17.85 5.58
C ALA A 64 4.48 18.64 6.86
N LEU A 65 3.23 19.08 7.04
CA LEU A 65 2.81 19.79 8.25
C LEU A 65 2.86 18.86 9.49
N LYS A 66 2.36 17.63 9.37
CA LYS A 66 2.48 16.61 10.44
C LYS A 66 3.91 16.29 10.80
N LEU A 67 4.79 16.15 9.80
CA LEU A 67 6.21 15.92 10.01
C LEU A 67 6.86 17.11 10.71
N ALA A 68 6.55 18.34 10.29
CA ALA A 68 7.04 19.55 10.93
C ALA A 68 6.56 19.67 12.39
N GLU A 69 5.32 19.30 12.68
CA GLU A 69 4.79 19.25 14.05
C GLU A 69 5.49 18.18 14.89
N MET A 70 5.73 16.98 14.36
CA MET A 70 6.51 15.95 15.07
C MET A 70 7.92 16.41 15.36
N ILE A 71 8.60 17.03 14.39
CA ILE A 71 9.97 17.53 14.57
C ILE A 71 9.99 18.59 15.68
N LYS A 72 9.02 19.52 15.70
CA LYS A 72 8.89 20.52 16.78
C LYS A 72 8.63 19.88 18.14
N ALA A 73 7.80 18.85 18.21
CA ALA A 73 7.52 18.12 19.45
C ALA A 73 8.75 17.36 20.00
N TYR A 74 9.64 16.89 19.13
CA TYR A 74 10.90 16.25 19.51
C TYR A 74 12.04 17.23 19.79
N ASN A 75 11.92 18.50 19.38
CA ASN A 75 12.93 19.55 19.59
C ASN A 75 12.63 20.44 20.81
N ILE A 76 11.86 19.93 21.77
CA ILE A 76 11.71 20.57 23.08
C ILE A 76 12.89 20.12 23.95
N ASP A 77 13.95 20.92 23.88
CA ASP A 77 14.87 21.22 24.99
C ASP A 77 14.63 22.68 25.40
#